data_AF-A0A1E4SGV0-F1
#
_entry.id   AF-A0A1E4SGV0-F1
#
_cell.length_a   1.000
_cell.length_b   1.000
_cell.length_c   1.000
_cell.angle_alpha   90.00
_cell.angle_beta   90.00
_cell.angle_gamma   90.00
#
_symmetry.space_group_name_H-M   'P 1'
#
loop_
_entity.id
_entity.type
_entity.pdbx_description
1 polymer ?
#
loop_
_entity_poly.entity_id
_entity_poly.type
_entity_poly.pdbx_seq_one_letter_code
_entity_poly.pdbx_strand_id
1 'polypeptide(L)'
;MSYGADYDEINKIFTFGSTPVEASAFTRNSAVVTAILLLIAFTSLTMTFMSDRKTKSPVVYLLQALVASLSVGFSTIYVSNFVGVYI
;
A
#
# COMPACT_ATOMS: atom_id res chain seq x y z
N MET A 1 26.48 -32.75 0.95
CA MET A 1 26.71 -31.36 0.48
C MET A 1 25.67 -30.50 1.17
N SER A 2 26.07 -29.70 2.15
CA SER A 2 25.16 -28.75 2.81
C SER A 2 25.08 -27.52 1.92
N TYR A 3 23.92 -27.27 1.32
CA TYR A 3 23.65 -26.05 0.56
C TYR A 3 23.26 -24.95 1.56
N GLY A 4 24.24 -24.20 2.05
CA GLY A 4 24.02 -23.05 2.94
C GLY A 4 25.35 -22.45 3.40
N ALA A 5 25.40 -21.12 3.54
CA ALA A 5 26.50 -20.46 4.24
C ALA A 5 26.57 -20.95 5.69
N ASP A 6 27.78 -21.00 6.25
CA ASP A 6 27.97 -21.50 7.60
C ASP A 6 27.16 -20.67 8.60
N TYR A 7 26.58 -21.31 9.62
CA TYR A 7 25.70 -20.62 10.57
C TYR A 7 26.43 -19.46 11.25
N ASP A 8 27.71 -19.65 11.56
CA ASP A 8 28.57 -18.63 12.16
C ASP A 8 28.76 -17.41 11.24
N GLU A 9 28.80 -17.62 9.92
CA GLU A 9 28.89 -16.56 8.93
C GLU A 9 27.59 -15.73 8.87
N ILE A 10 26.43 -16.41 8.85
CA ILE A 10 25.12 -15.74 8.87
C ILE A 10 24.92 -14.97 10.17
N ASN A 11 25.30 -15.55 11.31
CA ASN A 11 25.18 -14.90 12.61
C ASN A 11 26.06 -13.66 12.71
N LYS A 12 27.28 -13.70 12.15
CA LYS A 12 28.16 -12.54 12.07
C LYS A 12 27.56 -11.43 11.19
N ILE A 13 26.98 -11.78 10.04
CA ILE A 13 26.30 -10.83 9.15
C ILE A 13 25.07 -10.22 9.84
N PHE A 14 24.25 -11.02 10.52
CA PHE A 14 23.09 -10.53 11.25
C PHE A 14 23.49 -9.59 12.40
N THR A 15 24.49 -9.95 13.18
CA THR A 15 24.88 -9.19 14.39
C THR A 15 25.60 -7.89 14.07
N PHE A 16 26.46 -7.89 13.05
CA PHE A 16 27.36 -6.75 12.78
C PHE A 16 27.12 -6.07 11.42
N GLY A 17 26.49 -6.76 10.46
CA GLY A 17 26.28 -6.26 9.11
C GLY A 17 24.84 -5.90 8.77
N SER A 18 23.88 -6.20 9.66
CA SER A 18 22.46 -5.87 9.43
C SER A 18 22.09 -4.53 10.07
N THR A 19 21.13 -3.86 9.46
CA THR A 19 20.45 -2.71 10.06
C THR A 19 19.06 -3.13 10.52
N PRO A 20 18.55 -2.60 11.63
CA PRO A 20 17.19 -2.87 12.07
C PRO A 20 16.19 -2.47 10.97
N VAL A 21 15.19 -3.32 10.73
CA VAL A 21 14.07 -2.96 9.86
C VAL A 21 13.21 -1.95 10.61
N GLU A 22 13.43 -0.67 10.33
CA GLU A 22 12.60 0.38 10.90
C GLU A 22 11.25 0.47 10.19
N ALA A 23 10.19 0.54 10.98
CA ALA A 23 8.86 0.82 10.45
C ALA A 23 8.86 2.19 9.76
N SER A 24 8.47 2.21 8.49
CA SER A 24 8.33 3.44 7.71
C SER A 24 7.36 4.43 8.39
N ALA A 25 7.50 5.72 8.10
CA ALA A 25 6.57 6.73 8.63
C ALA A 25 5.10 6.44 8.30
N PHE A 26 4.84 5.78 7.15
CA PHE A 26 3.51 5.34 6.74
C PHE A 26 2.98 4.18 7.58
N THR A 27 3.86 3.23 7.96
CA THR A 27 3.50 2.12 8.85
C THR A 27 3.22 2.61 10.27
N ARG A 28 3.99 3.58 10.77
CA ARG A 28 3.76 4.19 12.10
C ARG A 28 2.44 4.95 12.16
N ASN A 29 2.04 5.61 11.08
CA ASN A 29 0.79 6.38 10.98
C ASN A 29 -0.26 5.64 10.14
N SER A 30 -0.26 4.29 10.17
CA SER A 30 -1.08 3.46 9.29
C SER A 30 -2.56 3.81 9.34
N ALA A 31 -3.12 4.08 10.53
CA ALA A 31 -4.52 4.48 10.68
C ALA A 31 -4.87 5.77 9.91
N VAL A 32 -4.00 6.79 10.01
CA VAL A 32 -4.19 8.08 9.32
C VAL A 32 -4.07 7.89 7.80
N VAL A 33 -3.04 7.14 7.36
CA VAL A 33 -2.83 6.82 5.94
C VAL A 33 -4.04 6.06 5.37
N THR A 34 -4.56 5.09 6.12
CA THR A 34 -5.75 4.31 5.74
C THR A 34 -6.96 5.22 5.56
N ALA A 35 -7.22 6.10 6.52
CA ALA A 35 -8.35 7.03 6.47
C ALA A 35 -8.26 7.95 5.25
N ILE A 36 -7.08 8.51 4.96
CA ILE A 36 -6.85 9.35 3.79
C ILE A 36 -7.07 8.57 2.48
N LEU A 37 -6.51 7.35 2.37
CA LEU A 37 -6.69 6.50 1.18
C LEU A 37 -8.15 6.13 0.96
N LEU A 38 -8.90 5.83 2.01
CA LEU A 38 -10.34 5.57 1.94
C LEU A 38 -11.12 6.80 1.47
N LEU A 39 -10.84 7.97 2.02
CA LEU A 39 -11.49 9.22 1.59
C LEU A 39 -11.23 9.52 0.11
N ILE A 40 -10.00 9.35 -0.36
CA ILE A 40 -9.65 9.52 -1.78
C ILE A 40 -10.39 8.48 -2.61
N ALA A 41 -10.37 7.20 -2.23
CA ALA A 41 -11.05 6.12 -2.95
C ALA A 41 -12.56 6.40 -3.08
N PHE A 42 -13.24 6.73 -1.98
CA PHE A 42 -14.66 7.03 -1.98
C PHE A 42 -14.99 8.25 -2.84
N THR A 43 -14.21 9.33 -2.73
CA THR A 43 -14.44 10.54 -3.52
C THR A 43 -14.25 10.28 -5.01
N SER A 44 -13.16 9.59 -5.39
CA SER A 44 -12.87 9.25 -6.79
C SER A 44 -13.91 8.31 -7.39
N LEU A 45 -14.38 7.31 -6.64
CA LEU A 45 -15.46 6.41 -7.06
C LEU A 45 -16.77 7.19 -7.22
N THR A 46 -17.11 8.04 -6.26
CA THR A 46 -18.33 8.86 -6.31
C THR A 46 -18.32 9.79 -7.54
N MET A 47 -17.21 10.48 -7.82
CA MET A 47 -17.08 11.32 -9.02
C MET A 47 -17.14 10.53 -10.33
N THR A 48 -16.73 9.27 -10.30
CA THR A 48 -16.80 8.37 -11.45
C THR A 48 -18.24 7.91 -11.69
N PHE A 49 -19.01 7.63 -10.63
CA PHE A 49 -20.41 7.18 -10.74
C PHE A 49 -21.41 8.31 -10.97
N MET A 50 -21.22 9.49 -10.36
CA MET A 50 -22.16 10.61 -10.48
C MET A 50 -22.03 11.42 -11.77
N SER A 51 -20.92 11.28 -12.49
CA SER A 51 -20.69 12.09 -13.69
C SER A 51 -21.20 11.39 -14.95
N ASP A 52 -21.92 12.14 -15.77
CA ASP A 52 -22.42 11.66 -17.05
C ASP A 52 -21.28 11.14 -17.93
N ARG A 53 -21.29 9.84 -18.22
CA ARG A 53 -20.28 9.18 -19.06
C ARG A 53 -20.21 9.77 -20.47
N LYS A 54 -21.27 10.44 -20.91
CA LYS A 54 -21.40 11.05 -22.24
C LYS A 54 -20.69 12.41 -22.37
N THR A 55 -20.38 13.09 -21.26
CA THR A 55 -19.77 14.42 -21.25
C THR A 55 -18.29 14.43 -20.87
N LYS A 56 -17.74 13.28 -20.45
CA LYS A 56 -16.33 13.17 -20.05
C LYS A 56 -15.41 12.80 -21.20
N SER A 57 -14.28 13.50 -21.28
CA SER A 57 -13.15 13.09 -22.11
C SER A 57 -12.64 11.71 -21.67
N PRO A 58 -12.33 10.78 -22.60
CA PRO A 58 -11.79 9.47 -22.28
C PRO A 58 -10.54 9.52 -21.38
N VAL A 59 -9.72 10.56 -21.55
CA VAL A 59 -8.49 10.77 -20.77
C VAL A 59 -8.82 11.03 -19.30
N VAL A 60 -9.82 11.89 -19.04
CA VAL A 60 -10.23 12.24 -17.66
C VAL A 60 -10.84 11.02 -16.98
N TYR A 61 -11.62 10.22 -17.70
CA TYR A 61 -12.16 8.97 -17.18
C TYR A 61 -11.04 7.99 -16.77
N LEU A 62 -10.05 7.80 -17.63
CA LEU A 62 -8.95 6.87 -17.39
C LEU A 62 -8.09 7.31 -16.19
N LEU A 63 -7.81 8.60 -16.07
CA LEU A 63 -7.13 9.16 -14.90
C LEU A 63 -7.91 8.94 -13.60
N GLN A 64 -9.22 9.18 -13.60
CA GLN A 64 -10.06 8.93 -12.42
C GLN A 64 -10.12 7.45 -12.05
N ALA A 65 -10.22 6.57 -13.04
CA ALA A 65 -10.21 5.12 -12.83
C ALA A 65 -8.88 4.64 -12.24
N LEU A 66 -7.74 5.17 -12.71
CA LEU A 66 -6.42 4.86 -12.17
C LEU A 66 -6.28 5.30 -10.71
N VAL A 67 -6.67 6.55 -10.40
CA VAL A 67 -6.62 7.06 -9.03
C VAL A 67 -7.51 6.22 -8.12
N ALA A 68 -8.75 5.95 -8.53
CA ALA A 68 -9.66 5.10 -7.77
C ALA A 68 -9.08 3.69 -7.55
N SER A 69 -8.55 3.05 -8.60
CA SER A 69 -7.98 1.71 -8.51
C SER A 69 -6.77 1.64 -7.57
N LEU A 70 -5.86 2.61 -7.66
CA LEU A 70 -4.67 2.65 -6.81
C LEU A 70 -5.06 2.94 -5.35
N SER A 71 -5.95 3.91 -5.12
CA SER A 71 -6.42 4.22 -3.78
C SER A 71 -7.15 3.05 -3.12
N VAL A 72 -8.01 2.33 -3.85
CA VAL A 72 -8.65 1.11 -3.36
C VAL A 72 -7.60 0.05 -3.05
N GLY A 73 -6.70 -0.26 -3.98
CA GLY A 73 -5.65 -1.27 -3.79
C GLY A 73 -4.79 -0.98 -2.55
N PHE A 74 -4.24 0.23 -2.43
CA PHE A 74 -3.46 0.60 -1.25
C PHE A 74 -4.30 0.58 0.03
N SER A 75 -5.54 1.10 0.01
CA SER A 75 -6.40 1.07 1.19
C SER A 75 -6.66 -0.34 1.69
N THR A 76 -6.83 -1.33 0.80
CA THR A 76 -7.07 -2.72 1.20
C THR A 76 -5.88 -3.36 1.90
N ILE A 77 -4.65 -3.03 1.50
CA ILE A 77 -3.42 -3.48 2.18
C ILE A 77 -3.39 -2.92 3.60
N TYR A 78 -3.57 -1.61 3.74
CA TYR A 78 -3.52 -0.96 5.05
C TYR A 78 -4.68 -1.39 5.96
N VAL A 79 -5.89 -1.56 5.42
CA VAL A 79 -7.02 -2.11 6.18
C VAL A 79 -6.72 -3.54 6.63
N SER A 80 -6.21 -4.41 5.75
CA SER A 80 -5.86 -5.81 6.13
C SER A 80 -4.83 -5.86 7.25
N ASN A 81 -3.85 -4.97 7.21
CA ASN A 81 -2.84 -4.83 8.27
C ASN A 81 -3.44 -4.26 9.56
N PHE A 82 -4.47 -3.42 9.46
CA PHE A 82 -5.20 -2.87 10.62
C PHE A 82 -6.06 -3.92 11.34
N VAL A 83 -6.76 -4.80 10.60
CA VAL A 83 -7.53 -5.92 11.19
C VAL A 83 -6.65 -7.12 11.60
N GLY A 84 -5.33 -7.04 11.41
CA GLY A 84 -4.39 -8.04 11.93
C GLY A 84 -4.20 -9.27 11.05
N VAL A 85 -4.56 -9.21 9.76
CA VAL A 85 -4.26 -10.28 8.79
C VAL A 85 -2.78 -10.25 8.40
N TYR A 86 -2.15 -9.07 8.42
CA TYR A 86 -0.74 -8.81 8.10
C TYR A 86 -0.32 -9.38 6.74
N ILE A 87 -0.33 -8.52 5.72
CA ILE A 87 0.18 -8.76 4.36
C ILE A 87 1.58 -8.17 4.23
#